data_AF-X1MKG6-F1
#
_entry.id   AF-X1MKG6-F1
#
_cell.length_a   1.000
_cell.length_b   1.000
_cell.length_c   1.000
_cell.angle_alpha   90.00
_cell.angle_beta   90.00
_cell.angle_gamma   90.00
#
_symmetry.space_group_name_H-M   'P 1'
#
loop_
_entity.id
_entity.type
_entity.pdbx_description
1 polymer ?
#
loop_
_entity_poly.entity_id
_entity_poly.type
_entity_poly.pdbx_seq_one_letter_code
_entity_poly.pdbx_strand_id
1 'polypeptide(L)'
;MSGKIDRLERFANSSSNWLNWVAGAGLVGMLALTVGDIFGIKLCQAGVPFFRPIPGGIEVVAFLGVVVTGFAIAYTQVLRGHIRVEFVTMRLPPRVQGAIAAFVAL
;
A
#
# COMPACT_ATOMS: atom_id res chain seq x y z
N MET A 1 10.66 30.04 13.80
CA MET A 1 10.50 29.22 12.57
C MET A 1 9.68 27.93 12.78
N SER A 2 9.01 27.73 13.94
CA SER A 2 8.25 26.50 14.24
C SER A 2 6.88 26.39 13.54
N GLY A 3 6.09 27.47 13.51
CA GLY A 3 4.68 27.40 13.09
C GLY A 3 4.40 27.15 11.59
N LYS A 4 5.42 27.14 10.72
CA LYS A 4 5.27 26.71 9.31
C LYS A 4 5.41 25.20 9.17
N ILE A 5 6.28 24.57 9.97
CA ILE A 5 6.52 23.13 9.94
C ILE A 5 5.33 22.38 10.53
N ASP A 6 4.75 22.88 11.63
CA ASP A 6 3.52 22.31 12.22
C ASP A 6 2.32 22.29 11.27
N ARG A 7 2.19 23.32 10.42
CA ARG A 7 1.12 23.37 9.39
C ARG A 7 1.38 22.38 8.27
N LEU A 8 2.64 22.22 7.87
CA LEU A 8 3.03 21.26 6.84
C LEU A 8 2.84 19.83 7.34
N GLU A 9 3.17 19.53 8.59
CA GLU A 9 2.93 18.23 9.20
C GLU A 9 1.43 17.93 9.33
N ARG A 10 0.60 18.88 9.78
CA ARG A 10 -0.86 18.67 9.84
C ARG A 10 -1.47 18.46 8.46
N PHE A 11 -1.01 19.22 7.46
CA PHE A 11 -1.48 19.08 6.08
C PHE A 11 -1.02 17.75 5.47
N ALA A 12 0.24 17.36 5.69
CA ALA A 12 0.78 16.08 5.27
C ALA A 12 0.04 14.92 5.93
N ASN A 13 -0.22 14.98 7.24
CA ASN A 13 -0.88 13.92 7.98
C ASN A 13 -2.36 13.77 7.58
N SER A 14 -3.04 14.90 7.32
CA SER A 14 -4.41 14.90 6.80
C SER A 14 -4.50 14.33 5.38
N SER A 15 -3.59 14.73 4.49
CA SER A 15 -3.51 14.20 3.13
C SER A 15 -3.17 12.70 3.13
N SER A 16 -2.26 12.30 4.01
CA SER A 16 -1.85 10.91 4.19
C SER A 16 -3.02 10.04 4.64
N ASN A 17 -3.83 10.49 5.61
CA ASN A 17 -4.97 9.72 6.08
C ASN A 17 -6.06 9.55 4.99
N TRP A 18 -6.28 10.58 4.17
CA TRP A 18 -7.20 10.49 3.04
C TRP A 18 -6.70 9.50 1.98
N LEU A 19 -5.41 9.59 1.60
CA LEU A 19 -4.79 8.65 0.67
C LEU A 19 -4.81 7.21 1.19
N ASN A 20 -4.61 7.01 2.50
CA ASN A 20 -4.69 5.70 3.12
C ASN A 20 -6.11 5.11 3.06
N TRP A 21 -7.13 5.95 3.22
CA TRP A 21 -8.51 5.50 3.08
C TRP A 21 -8.86 5.13 1.64
N VAL A 22 -8.37 5.89 0.66
CA VAL A 22 -8.49 5.55 -0.77
C VAL A 22 -7.73 4.26 -1.09
N ALA A 23 -6.52 4.07 -0.55
CA ALA A 23 -5.76 2.84 -0.69
C ALA A 23 -6.50 1.64 -0.06
N GLY A 24 -7.08 1.82 1.13
CA GLY A 24 -7.87 0.80 1.80
C GLY A 24 -9.13 0.42 1.00
N ALA A 25 -9.86 1.41 0.49
CA ALA A 25 -11.04 1.18 -0.36
C ALA A 25 -10.66 0.47 -1.67
N GLY A 26 -9.56 0.88 -2.31
CA GLY A 26 -9.02 0.23 -3.50
C GLY A 26 -8.61 -1.22 -3.24
N LEU A 27 -7.98 -1.50 -2.09
CA LEU A 27 -7.57 -2.85 -1.69
C LEU A 27 -8.79 -3.76 -1.49
N VAL A 28 -9.82 -3.27 -0.79
CA VAL A 28 -11.07 -4.01 -0.60
C VAL A 28 -11.76 -4.26 -1.93
N GLY A 29 -11.82 -3.26 -2.83
CA GLY A 29 -12.37 -3.41 -4.17
C GLY A 29 -11.64 -4.45 -5.01
N MET A 30 -10.30 -4.42 -5.00
CA MET A 30 -9.45 -5.40 -5.68
C MET A 30 -9.70 -6.83 -5.18
N LEU A 31 -9.83 -7.00 -3.86
CA LEU A 31 -10.13 -8.28 -3.22
C LEU A 31 -11.52 -8.78 -3.62
N ALA A 32 -12.54 -7.91 -3.56
CA ALA A 32 -13.90 -8.27 -3.94
C ALA A 32 -13.99 -8.68 -5.41
N LEU A 33 -13.31 -7.96 -6.31
CA LEU A 33 -13.23 -8.31 -7.73
C LEU A 33 -12.54 -9.65 -7.95
N THR A 34 -11.40 -9.89 -7.29
CA THR A 34 -10.65 -11.14 -7.44
C THR A 34 -11.45 -12.34 -6.92
N VAL A 35 -12.09 -12.19 -5.75
CA VAL A 35 -12.97 -13.21 -5.18
C VAL A 35 -14.16 -13.46 -6.09
N GLY A 36 -14.81 -12.38 -6.57
CA GLY A 36 -15.93 -12.48 -7.50
C GLY A 36 -15.57 -13.20 -8.80
N ASP A 37 -14.40 -12.92 -9.36
CA ASP A 37 -13.90 -13.58 -10.57
C ASP A 37 -13.66 -15.09 -10.34
N ILE A 38 -13.02 -15.45 -9.22
CA ILE A 38 -12.82 -16.86 -8.84
C ILE A 38 -14.18 -17.57 -8.65
N PHE A 39 -15.14 -16.95 -7.96
CA PHE A 39 -16.48 -17.51 -7.80
C PHE A 39 -17.19 -17.67 -9.14
N GLY A 40 -17.10 -16.69 -10.03
CA GLY A 40 -17.68 -16.74 -11.38
C GLY A 40 -17.12 -17.92 -12.20
N ILE A 41 -15.80 -18.12 -12.18
CA ILE A 41 -15.13 -19.25 -12.84
C ILE A 41 -15.58 -20.58 -12.23
N LYS A 42 -15.59 -20.68 -10.89
CA LYS A 42 -15.99 -21.92 -10.18
C LYS A 42 -17.45 -22.29 -10.43
N LEU A 43 -18.36 -21.32 -10.42
CA LEU A 43 -19.80 -21.55 -10.67
C LEU A 43 -20.09 -21.88 -12.13
N CYS A 44 -19.36 -21.26 -13.07
CA CYS A 44 -19.42 -21.62 -14.50
C CYS A 44 -19.00 -23.08 -14.71
N GLN A 45 -17.89 -23.49 -14.08
CA GLN A 45 -17.37 -24.85 -14.19
C GLN A 45 -18.24 -25.90 -13.48
N ALA A 46 -19.06 -25.48 -12.51
CA ALA A 46 -20.06 -26.33 -11.84
C ALA A 46 -21.34 -26.56 -12.68
N GLY A 47 -21.43 -26.01 -13.90
CA GLY A 47 -22.54 -26.25 -14.81
C GLY A 47 -23.65 -25.18 -14.78
N VAL A 48 -23.40 -24.01 -14.19
CA VAL A 48 -24.34 -22.88 -14.17
C VAL A 48 -24.06 -21.95 -15.38
N PRO A 49 -24.89 -21.96 -16.45
CA PRO A 49 -24.60 -21.23 -17.70
C PRO A 49 -24.72 -19.70 -17.61
N PHE A 50 -25.15 -19.16 -16.47
CA PHE A 50 -25.38 -17.72 -16.29
C PHE A 50 -24.12 -16.95 -15.84
N PHE A 51 -23.12 -17.62 -15.28
CA PHE A 51 -21.88 -16.97 -14.84
C PHE A 51 -20.83 -17.09 -15.94
N ARG A 52 -20.53 -15.97 -16.62
CA ARG A 52 -19.36 -15.86 -17.49
C ARG A 52 -18.18 -15.29 -16.68
N PRO A 53 -16.95 -15.80 -16.86
CA PRO A 53 -15.76 -15.20 -16.25
C PRO A 53 -15.69 -13.72 -16.59
N ILE A 54 -15.24 -12.89 -15.65
CA ILE A 54 -15.25 -11.43 -15.81
C ILE A 54 -14.16 -11.07 -16.85
N PRO A 55 -14.53 -10.72 -18.09
CA PRO A 55 -13.54 -10.37 -19.09
C PRO A 55 -12.94 -9.02 -18.70
N GLY A 56 -11.62 -8.95 -18.55
CA GLY A 56 -10.93 -7.73 -18.12
C GLY A 56 -10.70 -7.61 -16.61
N GLY A 57 -11.01 -8.63 -15.81
CA GLY A 57 -10.85 -8.58 -14.35
C GLY A 57 -9.39 -8.39 -13.91
N ILE A 58 -8.45 -9.04 -14.61
CA ILE A 58 -7.02 -8.98 -14.31
C ILE A 58 -6.46 -7.57 -14.52
N GLU A 59 -6.88 -6.89 -15.58
CA GLU A 59 -6.46 -5.53 -15.90
C GLU A 59 -6.95 -4.55 -14.84
N VAL A 60 -8.22 -4.65 -14.43
CA VAL A 60 -8.81 -3.79 -13.38
C VAL A 60 -8.12 -4.02 -12.04
N VAL A 61 -7.83 -5.27 -11.70
CA VAL A 61 -7.08 -5.66 -10.49
C VAL A 61 -5.65 -5.11 -10.54
N ALA A 62 -4.98 -5.16 -11.69
CA ALA A 62 -3.63 -4.61 -11.86
C ALA A 62 -3.61 -3.08 -11.70
N PHE A 63 -4.56 -2.36 -12.30
CA PHE A 63 -4.70 -0.91 -12.13
C PHE A 63 -4.98 -0.53 -10.68
N LEU A 64 -5.89 -1.24 -10.01
CA LEU A 64 -6.17 -1.05 -8.58
C LEU A 64 -4.93 -1.32 -7.72
N GLY A 65 -4.14 -2.33 -8.07
CA GLY A 65 -2.87 -2.64 -7.39
C GLY A 65 -1.91 -1.45 -7.38
N VAL A 66 -1.70 -0.79 -8.51
CA VAL A 66 -0.83 0.41 -8.60
C VAL A 66 -1.35 1.54 -7.71
N VAL A 67 -2.67 1.78 -7.71
CA VAL A 67 -3.33 2.79 -6.88
C VAL A 67 -3.12 2.50 -5.39
N VAL A 68 -3.35 1.24 -4.98
CA VAL A 68 -3.20 0.79 -3.59
C VAL A 68 -1.74 0.92 -3.16
N THR A 69 -0.79 0.40 -3.94
CA THR A 69 0.63 0.43 -3.58
C THR A 69 1.17 1.86 -3.51
N GLY A 70 0.86 2.71 -4.50
CA GLY A 70 1.33 4.11 -4.52
C GLY A 70 0.84 4.92 -3.31
N PHE A 71 -0.44 4.79 -2.97
CA PHE A 71 -1.04 5.54 -1.87
C PHE A 71 -0.73 4.95 -0.49
N ALA A 72 -0.59 3.62 -0.38
CA ALA A 72 -0.19 2.96 0.87
C ALA A 72 1.28 3.22 1.24
N ILE A 73 2.20 3.24 0.26
CA ILE A 73 3.61 3.55 0.51
C ILE A 73 3.75 5.00 1.01
N ALA A 74 3.07 5.96 0.38
CA ALA A 74 3.10 7.36 0.82
C ALA A 74 2.66 7.52 2.29
N TYR A 75 1.58 6.84 2.69
CA TYR A 75 1.08 6.87 4.07
C TYR A 75 2.06 6.24 5.07
N THR A 76 2.60 5.06 4.74
CA THR A 76 3.50 4.31 5.62
C THR A 76 4.85 5.00 5.81
N GLN A 77 5.32 5.76 4.81
CA GLN A 77 6.51 6.62 4.94
C GLN A 77 6.29 7.73 5.97
N VAL A 78 5.12 8.39 5.95
CA VAL A 78 4.76 9.44 6.91
C VAL A 78 4.57 8.86 8.33
N LEU A 79 4.06 7.64 8.44
CA LEU A 79 3.86 6.95 9.73
C LEU A 79 5.16 6.38 10.36
N ARG A 80 6.34 6.71 9.81
CA ARG A 80 7.67 6.50 10.40
C ARG A 80 8.14 5.04 10.48
N GLY A 81 8.17 4.34 9.34
CA GLY A 81 8.98 3.11 9.20
C GLY A 81 10.47 3.29 9.54
N HIS A 82 10.99 4.51 9.45
CA HIS A 82 12.38 4.85 9.76
C HIS A 82 12.76 4.69 11.24
N ILE A 83 11.88 5.00 12.20
CA ILE A 83 12.24 4.95 13.64
C ILE A 83 12.57 3.53 14.09
N ARG A 84 11.87 2.51 13.57
CA ARG A 84 12.11 1.11 13.97
C ARG A 84 13.48 0.62 13.53
N VAL A 85 13.89 0.96 12.30
CA VAL A 85 15.19 0.56 11.78
C VAL A 85 16.29 1.28 12.54
N GLU A 86 16.08 2.56 12.87
CA GLU A 86 17.03 3.36 13.64
C GLU A 86 17.26 2.79 15.05
N PHE A 87 16.21 2.32 15.71
CA PHE A 87 16.31 1.70 17.05
C PHE A 87 17.13 0.39 17.06
N VAL A 88 17.01 -0.42 16.01
CA VAL A 88 17.76 -1.68 15.87
C VAL A 88 19.21 -1.41 15.42
N THR A 89 19.41 -0.44 14.53
CA THR A 89 20.77 -0.06 14.09
C THR A 89 21.59 0.62 15.17
N MET A 90 20.95 1.34 16.11
CA MET A 90 21.64 1.92 17.27
C MET A 90 22.30 0.88 18.19
N ARG A 91 21.92 -0.41 18.11
CA ARG A 91 22.57 -1.51 18.85
C ARG A 91 23.70 -2.21 18.08
N LEU A 92 23.97 -1.82 16.83
CA LEU A 92 24.97 -2.45 15.98
C LEU A 92 26.31 -1.69 15.99
N PRO A 93 27.45 -2.37 15.73
CA PRO A 93 28.75 -1.73 15.63
C PRO A 93 28.81 -0.72 14.46
N PRO A 94 29.63 0.34 14.57
CA PRO A 94 29.60 1.51 13.68
C PRO A 94 29.85 1.20 12.20
N ARG A 95 30.58 0.11 11.90
CA ARG A 95 30.81 -0.34 10.52
C ARG A 95 29.54 -0.85 9.84
N VAL A 96 28.68 -1.55 10.60
CA VAL A 96 27.42 -2.10 10.09
C VAL A 96 26.38 -1.00 9.98
N GLN A 97 26.39 -0.04 10.92
CA GLN A 97 25.53 1.14 10.86
C GLN A 97 25.80 1.99 9.60
N GLY A 98 27.08 2.19 9.24
CA GLY A 98 27.44 2.90 8.01
C GLY A 98 26.99 2.20 6.73
N ALA A 99 27.10 0.87 6.67
CA ALA A 99 26.62 0.09 5.52
C ALA A 99 25.09 0.13 5.39
N ILE A 100 24.37 0.02 6.50
CA ILE A 100 22.90 0.11 6.51
C ILE A 100 22.44 1.52 6.13
N ALA A 101 23.11 2.56 6.63
CA ALA A 101 22.80 3.95 6.28
C ALA A 101 23.00 4.19 4.78
N ALA A 102 24.09 3.69 4.18
CA ALA A 102 24.32 3.79 2.75
C ALA A 102 23.27 3.03 1.92
N PHE A 103 22.81 1.87 2.41
CA PHE A 103 21.78 1.06 1.73
C PHE A 103 20.38 1.67 1.84
N VAL A 104 20.05 2.28 2.99
CA VAL A 104 18.75 2.96 3.22
C VAL A 104 18.68 4.29 2.48
N ALA A 105 19.81 4.94 2.25
CA ALA A 105 19.88 6.20 1.50
C ALA A 105 19.83 6.03 -0.04
N LEU A 106 19.86 4.78 -0.54
CA LEU A 106 19.77 4.42 -1.95
C LEU A 106 18.33 4.09 -2.35
#